data_AF-A0A834MBA4-F1
#
_entry.id   AF-A0A834MBA4-F1
#
_cell.length_a   1.000
_cell.length_b   1.000
_cell.length_c   1.000
_cell.angle_alpha   90.00
_cell.angle_beta   90.00
_cell.angle_gamma   90.00
#
_symmetry.space_group_name_H-M   'P 1'
#
loop_
_entity.id
_entity.type
_entity.pdbx_description
1 polymer ?
#
loop_
_entity_poly.entity_id
_entity_poly.type
_entity_poly.pdbx_seq_one_letter_code
_entity_poly.pdbx_strand_id
1 'polypeptide(L)'
;TLLRLSNSAKEHAVYLVVNLLERERDSSNKSTFYNTNIVFAKNGTLITKYRKINLQNEPKLTPGKDVVTFDTDFGRFGLMTGIDILNYKPSQWFGFSKNVTNVAYPTAWQSSMPFYMAMEVQAGYVLANKVNLLAAGFNEPSKGYGGSAIYQNDGDVINSFITDKPATSNVISTVDSASDFTLSGFDIIDGEPVSPLSNFNSSRDFDSKAYTFKSIELSGADISDSVCHKKICCSFNIVALSNETNSSEIY
;
A
#
# COMPACT_ATOMS: atom_id res chain seq x y z
N THR A 1 -26.94 2.45 5.59
CA THR A 1 -25.63 2.18 4.95
C THR A 1 -25.18 0.75 5.11
N LEU A 2 -25.00 0.22 6.34
CA LEU A 2 -24.54 -1.16 6.56
C LEU A 2 -25.46 -2.23 5.92
N LEU A 3 -26.78 -2.08 6.02
CA LEU A 3 -27.72 -3.00 5.37
C LEU A 3 -27.56 -3.04 3.84
N ARG A 4 -27.25 -1.90 3.21
CA ARG A 4 -27.00 -1.86 1.76
C ARG A 4 -25.73 -2.62 1.40
N LEU A 5 -24.65 -2.42 2.16
CA LEU A 5 -23.39 -3.14 1.95
C LEU A 5 -23.55 -4.65 2.17
N SER A 6 -24.27 -5.04 3.23
CA SER A 6 -24.63 -6.44 3.52
C SER A 6 -25.43 -7.06 2.37
N ASN A 7 -26.46 -6.37 1.87
CA ASN A 7 -27.26 -6.85 0.75
C ASN A 7 -26.45 -6.97 -0.53
N SER A 8 -25.59 -5.99 -0.85
CA SER A 8 -24.72 -6.05 -2.04
C SER A 8 -23.71 -7.20 -1.96
N ALA A 9 -23.10 -7.44 -0.80
CA ALA A 9 -22.20 -8.59 -0.60
C ALA A 9 -22.95 -9.92 -0.83
N LYS A 10 -24.19 -10.02 -0.33
CA LYS A 10 -25.06 -11.19 -0.51
C LYS A 10 -25.50 -11.38 -1.96
N GLU A 11 -25.94 -10.31 -2.62
CA GLU A 11 -26.46 -10.33 -3.99
C GLU A 11 -25.40 -10.76 -5.00
N HIS A 12 -24.16 -10.32 -4.81
CA HIS A 12 -23.04 -10.65 -5.70
C HIS A 12 -22.17 -11.81 -5.20
N ALA A 13 -22.51 -12.40 -4.06
CA ALA A 13 -21.77 -13.49 -3.43
C ALA A 13 -20.26 -13.20 -3.25
N VAL A 14 -19.92 -11.98 -2.83
CA VAL A 14 -18.53 -11.53 -2.63
C VAL A 14 -18.22 -11.27 -1.16
N TYR A 15 -16.95 -11.46 -0.78
CA TYR A 15 -16.44 -10.85 0.45
C TYR A 15 -16.25 -9.35 0.23
N LEU A 16 -16.73 -8.53 1.16
CA LEU A 16 -16.69 -7.07 1.02
C LEU A 16 -15.99 -6.45 2.23
N VAL A 17 -14.82 -5.84 1.99
CA VAL A 17 -14.06 -5.07 3.00
C VAL A 17 -14.31 -3.58 2.79
N VAL A 18 -14.73 -2.86 3.83
CA VAL A 18 -15.07 -1.43 3.74
C VAL A 18 -14.51 -0.67 4.93
N ASN A 19 -13.89 0.47 4.68
CA ASN A 19 -13.45 1.41 5.72
C ASN A 19 -14.55 2.43 6.04
N LEU A 20 -14.79 2.69 7.34
CA LEU A 20 -15.78 3.64 7.82
C LEU A 20 -15.39 4.25 9.18
N LEU A 21 -16.03 5.38 9.50
CA LEU A 21 -15.97 5.98 10.83
C LEU A 21 -16.95 5.25 11.77
N GLU A 22 -16.43 4.51 12.74
CA GLU A 22 -17.22 3.84 13.77
C GLU A 22 -17.48 4.78 14.94
N ARG A 23 -18.71 4.78 15.46
CA ARG A 23 -19.07 5.42 16.73
C ARG A 23 -19.52 4.35 17.72
N GLU A 24 -18.77 4.19 18.79
CA GLU A 24 -19.13 3.37 19.94
C GLU A 24 -19.69 4.27 21.04
N ARG A 25 -20.82 3.87 21.66
CA ARG A 25 -21.34 4.54 22.85
C ARG A 25 -21.14 3.62 24.04
N ASP A 26 -20.57 4.16 25.12
CA ASP A 26 -20.51 3.44 26.39
C ASP A 26 -21.83 3.54 27.17
N SER A 27 -21.89 2.87 28.32
CA SER A 27 -23.04 2.89 29.23
C SER A 27 -23.35 4.27 29.81
N SER A 28 -22.39 5.21 29.75
CA SER A 28 -22.54 6.60 30.19
C SER A 28 -22.89 7.55 29.03
N ASN A 29 -23.31 7.02 27.88
CA ASN A 29 -23.61 7.75 26.64
C ASN A 29 -22.44 8.55 26.05
N LYS A 30 -21.22 8.36 26.53
CA LYS A 30 -20.03 8.97 25.92
C LYS A 30 -19.72 8.26 24.62
N SER A 31 -19.39 9.03 23.60
CA SER A 31 -19.10 8.52 22.25
C SER A 31 -17.61 8.47 21.99
N THR A 32 -17.14 7.31 21.56
CA THR A 32 -15.77 7.07 21.11
C THR A 32 -15.79 6.79 19.61
N PHE A 33 -14.85 7.37 18.88
CA PHE A 33 -14.78 7.24 17.42
C PHE A 33 -13.54 6.48 17.00
N TYR A 34 -13.68 5.63 15.98
CA TYR A 34 -12.59 4.79 15.45
C TYR A 34 -12.59 4.81 13.93
N ASN A 35 -11.39 4.69 13.33
CA ASN A 35 -11.23 4.35 11.93
C ASN A 35 -11.32 2.83 11.81
N THR A 36 -12.35 2.31 11.13
CA THR A 36 -12.71 0.89 11.21
C THR A 36 -12.91 0.27 9.84
N ASN A 37 -12.18 -0.81 9.55
CA ASN A 37 -12.51 -1.73 8.46
C ASN A 37 -13.55 -2.73 8.97
N ILE A 38 -14.60 -2.97 8.19
CA ILE A 38 -15.56 -4.04 8.43
C ILE A 38 -15.54 -5.03 7.27
N VAL A 39 -15.89 -6.29 7.55
CA VAL A 39 -15.92 -7.35 6.54
C VAL A 39 -17.27 -8.03 6.52
N PHE A 40 -17.93 -8.02 5.36
CA PHE A 40 -19.09 -8.86 5.09
C PHE A 40 -18.66 -10.12 4.34
N ALA A 41 -19.20 -11.27 4.73
CA ALA A 41 -19.08 -12.52 3.98
C ALA A 41 -20.04 -12.55 2.77
N LYS A 42 -19.85 -13.55 1.90
CA LYS A 42 -20.66 -13.79 0.69
C LYS A 42 -22.16 -13.92 0.92
N ASN A 43 -22.59 -14.22 2.14
CA ASN A 43 -24.01 -14.31 2.51
C ASN A 43 -24.57 -12.99 3.09
N GLY A 44 -23.76 -11.93 3.14
CA GLY A 44 -24.09 -10.64 3.73
C GLY A 44 -23.86 -10.54 5.24
N THR A 45 -23.39 -11.58 5.92
CA THR A 45 -23.10 -11.53 7.37
C THR A 45 -21.87 -10.67 7.64
N LEU A 46 -21.96 -9.74 8.60
CA LEU A 46 -20.79 -9.03 9.14
C LEU A 46 -19.95 -10.02 9.98
N ILE A 47 -18.78 -10.41 9.49
CA ILE A 47 -17.96 -11.46 10.12
C ILE A 47 -16.85 -10.92 11.03
N THR A 48 -16.34 -9.73 10.75
CA THR A 48 -15.33 -9.11 11.62
C THR A 48 -15.26 -7.59 11.43
N LYS A 49 -14.57 -6.93 12.37
CA LYS A 49 -14.19 -5.53 12.29
C LYS A 49 -12.77 -5.34 12.81
N TYR A 50 -12.02 -4.45 12.17
CA TYR A 50 -10.68 -4.04 12.55
C TYR A 50 -10.67 -2.53 12.82
N ARG A 51 -10.22 -2.12 14.00
CA ARG A 51 -10.00 -0.70 14.34
C ARG A 51 -8.52 -0.38 14.11
N LYS A 52 -8.25 0.65 13.30
CA LYS A 52 -6.90 1.11 12.96
C LYS A 52 -6.04 1.28 14.21
N ILE A 53 -4.87 0.66 14.24
CA ILE A 53 -3.99 0.66 15.41
C ILE A 53 -3.12 1.92 15.42
N ASN A 54 -2.51 2.24 14.28
CA ASN A 54 -1.57 3.34 14.17
C ASN A 54 -2.26 4.56 13.57
N LEU A 55 -2.58 5.55 14.40
CA LEU A 55 -3.23 6.78 13.93
C LEU A 55 -2.19 7.78 13.41
N GLN A 56 -2.50 8.46 12.30
CA GLN A 56 -1.68 9.54 11.75
C GLN A 56 -2.57 10.68 11.32
N ASN A 57 -2.39 11.86 11.93
CA ASN A 57 -3.22 13.05 11.70
C ASN A 57 -4.72 12.83 11.98
N GLU A 58 -5.05 11.93 12.92
CA GLU A 58 -6.43 11.57 13.29
C GLU A 58 -6.73 11.88 14.78
N PRO A 59 -6.59 13.14 15.25
CA PRO A 59 -6.58 13.49 16.68
C PRO A 59 -7.91 13.25 17.42
N LYS A 60 -9.01 13.07 16.68
CA LYS A 60 -10.36 12.82 17.23
C LYS A 60 -10.70 11.34 17.33
N LEU A 61 -9.81 10.46 16.85
CA LEU A 61 -10.05 9.02 16.82
C LEU A 61 -9.29 8.34 17.95
N THR A 62 -9.82 7.20 18.38
CA THR A 62 -9.18 6.32 19.36
C THR A 62 -8.50 5.17 18.61
N PRO A 63 -7.27 4.79 18.97
CA PRO A 63 -6.59 3.67 18.33
C PRO A 63 -7.22 2.34 18.74
N GLY A 64 -7.26 1.41 17.79
CA GLY A 64 -7.50 0.00 18.06
C GLY A 64 -6.30 -0.65 18.76
N LYS A 65 -6.49 -1.89 19.22
CA LYS A 65 -5.46 -2.66 19.95
C LYS A 65 -5.20 -4.05 19.36
N ASP A 66 -6.15 -4.54 18.58
CA ASP A 66 -6.20 -5.95 18.19
C ASP A 66 -5.80 -6.12 16.73
N VAL A 67 -4.92 -7.09 16.49
CA VAL A 67 -4.67 -7.58 15.15
C VAL A 67 -5.82 -8.49 14.75
N VAL A 68 -6.43 -8.22 13.60
CA VAL A 68 -7.63 -8.92 13.16
C VAL A 68 -7.37 -9.62 11.84
N THR A 69 -7.78 -10.89 11.78
CA THR A 69 -7.77 -11.70 10.56
C THR A 69 -9.16 -12.29 10.33
N PHE A 70 -9.42 -12.77 9.12
CA PHE A 70 -10.62 -13.53 8.80
C PHE A 70 -10.33 -14.60 7.74
N ASP A 71 -11.07 -15.70 7.81
CA ASP A 71 -10.95 -16.81 6.87
C ASP A 71 -11.91 -16.66 5.69
N THR A 72 -11.42 -17.02 4.51
CA THR A 72 -12.21 -17.15 3.28
C THR A 72 -11.98 -18.54 2.69
N ASP A 73 -12.72 -18.87 1.63
CA ASP A 73 -12.51 -20.09 0.85
C ASP A 73 -11.26 -20.05 -0.06
N PHE A 74 -10.55 -18.92 -0.10
CA PHE A 74 -9.30 -18.71 -0.86
C PHE A 74 -8.17 -18.17 0.03
N GLY A 75 -8.19 -18.52 1.32
CA GLY A 75 -7.12 -18.23 2.27
C GLY A 75 -7.50 -17.20 3.33
N ARG A 76 -6.58 -16.94 4.25
CA ARG A 76 -6.79 -16.04 5.38
C ARG A 76 -6.28 -14.64 5.06
N PHE A 77 -7.08 -13.66 5.45
CA PHE A 77 -6.80 -12.25 5.24
C PHE A 77 -6.42 -11.56 6.54
N GLY A 78 -5.34 -10.76 6.51
CA GLY A 78 -5.07 -9.70 7.47
C GLY A 78 -5.80 -8.41 7.10
N LEU A 79 -6.16 -7.62 8.12
CA LEU A 79 -6.74 -6.28 7.96
C LEU A 79 -5.79 -5.21 8.50
N MET A 80 -5.55 -4.18 7.70
CA MET A 80 -4.81 -2.98 8.11
C MET A 80 -5.27 -1.75 7.33
N THR A 81 -4.95 -0.55 7.80
CA THR A 81 -5.39 0.70 7.17
C THR A 81 -4.28 1.75 7.10
N GLY A 82 -4.05 2.33 5.92
CA GLY A 82 -3.08 3.42 5.73
C GLY A 82 -1.72 3.19 6.41
N ILE A 83 -1.34 4.11 7.30
CA ILE A 83 -0.01 4.09 7.93
C ILE A 83 0.34 2.81 8.69
N ASP A 84 -0.64 1.97 9.04
CA ASP A 84 -0.41 0.65 9.63
C ASP A 84 0.65 -0.16 8.86
N ILE A 85 0.75 0.01 7.54
CA ILE A 85 1.72 -0.69 6.67
C ILE A 85 3.18 -0.50 7.12
N LEU A 86 3.52 0.65 7.73
CA LEU A 86 4.88 0.96 8.20
C LEU A 86 5.16 0.50 9.64
N ASN A 87 4.17 -0.07 10.32
CA ASN A 87 4.26 -0.39 11.75
C ASN A 87 4.38 -1.89 12.00
N TYR A 88 4.88 -2.26 13.18
CA TYR A 88 5.00 -3.68 13.54
C TYR A 88 3.63 -4.37 13.62
N LYS A 89 2.65 -3.77 14.31
CA LYS A 89 1.26 -4.26 14.36
C LYS A 89 0.34 -3.33 13.59
N PRO A 90 -0.61 -3.84 12.79
CA PRO A 90 -0.79 -5.26 12.46
C PRO A 90 0.14 -5.74 11.33
N SER A 91 0.77 -4.83 10.58
CA SER A 91 1.44 -5.07 9.30
C SER A 91 2.53 -6.15 9.33
N GLN A 92 3.67 -5.92 10.02
CA GLN A 92 4.76 -6.91 10.05
C GLN A 92 4.37 -8.19 10.78
N TRP A 93 3.42 -8.11 11.73
CA TRP A 93 2.91 -9.28 12.44
C TRP A 93 2.36 -10.35 11.47
N PHE A 94 1.75 -9.94 10.34
CA PHE A 94 1.23 -10.87 9.34
C PHE A 94 2.33 -11.76 8.74
N GLY A 95 3.50 -11.21 8.42
CA GLY A 95 4.62 -11.97 7.87
C GLY A 95 5.17 -13.06 8.80
N PHE A 96 5.00 -12.90 10.12
CA PHE A 96 5.38 -13.93 11.10
C PHE A 96 4.27 -14.98 11.33
N SER A 97 3.03 -14.66 10.97
CA SER A 97 1.89 -15.56 11.13
C SER A 97 1.74 -16.44 9.88
N LYS A 98 2.26 -17.67 9.92
CA LYS A 98 2.27 -18.63 8.79
C LYS A 98 0.93 -18.92 8.12
N ASN A 99 -0.19 -18.47 8.69
CA ASN A 99 -1.52 -18.68 8.13
C ASN A 99 -2.06 -17.46 7.37
N VAL A 100 -1.47 -16.27 7.46
CA VAL A 100 -1.94 -15.09 6.71
C VAL A 100 -1.25 -15.07 5.36
N THR A 101 -2.02 -15.28 4.30
CA THR A 101 -1.51 -15.31 2.91
C THR A 101 -1.90 -14.06 2.14
N ASN A 102 -2.93 -13.35 2.59
CA ASN A 102 -3.49 -12.18 1.92
C ASN A 102 -3.68 -11.03 2.91
N VAL A 103 -3.63 -9.79 2.43
CA VAL A 103 -3.91 -8.59 3.23
C VAL A 103 -4.85 -7.67 2.45
N ALA A 104 -5.97 -7.30 3.08
CA ALA A 104 -6.87 -6.28 2.55
C ALA A 104 -6.50 -4.93 3.17
N TYR A 105 -6.17 -3.97 2.30
CA TYR A 105 -5.54 -2.71 2.69
C TYR A 105 -6.27 -1.49 2.09
N PRO A 106 -7.37 -1.03 2.71
CA PRO A 106 -7.94 0.27 2.45
C PRO A 106 -6.97 1.38 2.87
N THR A 107 -6.74 2.36 2.01
CA THR A 107 -5.78 3.44 2.30
C THR A 107 -6.20 4.77 1.71
N ALA A 108 -5.88 5.85 2.42
CA ALA A 108 -5.84 7.20 1.91
C ALA A 108 -4.41 7.70 2.08
N TRP A 109 -3.51 7.14 1.25
CA TRP A 109 -2.09 7.44 1.33
C TRP A 109 -1.78 8.76 0.63
N GLN A 110 -1.20 9.69 1.36
CA GLN A 110 -0.70 10.93 0.78
C GLN A 110 0.77 10.74 0.42
N SER A 111 1.06 10.69 -0.88
CA SER A 111 2.40 10.40 -1.39
C SER A 111 3.33 11.60 -1.28
N SER A 112 4.62 11.32 -1.15
CA SER A 112 5.71 12.30 -1.21
C SER A 112 6.94 11.67 -1.84
N MET A 113 7.56 12.40 -2.75
CA MET A 113 8.78 11.97 -3.42
C MET A 113 10.01 12.10 -2.51
N PRO A 114 11.06 11.29 -2.73
CA PRO A 114 11.15 10.21 -3.73
C PRO A 114 10.91 8.80 -3.16
N PHE A 115 10.80 8.64 -1.84
CA PHE A 115 10.77 7.30 -1.19
C PHE A 115 9.50 7.04 -0.38
N TYR A 116 8.45 7.84 -0.60
CA TYR A 116 7.20 7.77 0.15
C TYR A 116 5.98 7.74 -0.77
N MET A 117 6.15 7.20 -1.98
CA MET A 117 5.03 6.96 -2.89
C MET A 117 4.24 5.75 -2.45
N ALA A 118 2.90 5.82 -2.59
CA ALA A 118 2.00 4.77 -2.14
C ALA A 118 2.38 3.39 -2.70
N MET A 119 2.61 3.32 -4.01
CA MET A 119 2.84 2.05 -4.71
C MET A 119 4.22 1.44 -4.42
N GLU A 120 5.25 2.27 -4.21
CA GLU A 120 6.60 1.82 -3.82
C GLU A 120 6.59 1.19 -2.43
N VAL A 121 5.97 1.87 -1.46
CA VAL A 121 5.85 1.36 -0.09
C VAL A 121 5.03 0.07 -0.05
N GLN A 122 3.95 0.00 -0.84
CA GLN A 122 3.13 -1.20 -0.97
C GLN A 122 3.91 -2.38 -1.55
N ALA A 123 4.68 -2.16 -2.62
CA ALA A 123 5.52 -3.19 -3.23
C ALA A 123 6.64 -3.66 -2.26
N GLY A 124 7.33 -2.72 -1.61
CA GLY A 124 8.35 -3.03 -0.61
C GLY A 124 7.79 -3.83 0.57
N TYR A 125 6.56 -3.52 1.02
CA TYR A 125 5.87 -4.30 2.05
C TYR A 125 5.65 -5.75 1.62
N VAL A 126 5.19 -5.97 0.40
CA VAL A 126 4.92 -7.31 -0.16
C VAL A 126 6.21 -8.12 -0.24
N LEU A 127 7.28 -7.52 -0.78
CA LEU A 127 8.61 -8.15 -0.86
C LEU A 127 9.14 -8.56 0.52
N ALA A 128 8.92 -7.72 1.54
CA ALA A 128 9.40 -7.98 2.89
C ALA A 128 8.57 -9.05 3.63
N ASN A 129 7.26 -9.12 3.39
CA ASN A 129 6.34 -9.95 4.18
C ASN A 129 5.82 -11.19 3.46
N LYS A 130 6.01 -11.29 2.14
CA LYS A 130 5.62 -12.44 1.30
C LYS A 130 4.13 -12.79 1.44
N VAL A 131 3.29 -11.77 1.37
CA VAL A 131 1.82 -11.88 1.38
C VAL A 131 1.26 -11.17 0.16
N ASN A 132 0.13 -11.66 -0.35
CA ASN A 132 -0.63 -10.91 -1.35
C ASN A 132 -1.20 -9.64 -0.71
N LEU A 133 -1.17 -8.51 -1.41
CA LEU A 133 -1.70 -7.24 -0.93
C LEU A 133 -2.75 -6.71 -1.90
N LEU A 134 -3.95 -6.45 -1.38
CA LEU A 134 -5.03 -5.78 -2.11
C LEU A 134 -5.14 -4.35 -1.58
N ALA A 135 -4.51 -3.41 -2.28
CA ALA A 135 -4.47 -2.01 -1.90
C ALA A 135 -5.60 -1.21 -2.60
N ALA A 136 -6.53 -0.69 -1.79
CA ALA A 136 -7.63 0.15 -2.27
C ALA A 136 -7.40 1.61 -1.83
N GLY A 137 -6.84 2.41 -2.74
CA GLY A 137 -6.44 3.79 -2.51
C GLY A 137 -7.53 4.82 -2.79
N PHE A 138 -7.71 5.77 -1.88
CA PHE A 138 -8.48 6.99 -2.15
C PHE A 138 -7.82 7.80 -3.27
N ASN A 139 -8.62 8.31 -4.20
CA ASN A 139 -8.13 9.03 -5.37
C ASN A 139 -8.46 10.53 -5.26
N GLU A 140 -7.45 11.32 -4.91
CA GLU A 140 -7.48 12.79 -4.96
C GLU A 140 -6.08 13.31 -5.37
N PRO A 141 -5.75 13.22 -6.68
CA PRO A 141 -4.38 13.42 -7.16
C PRO A 141 -3.79 14.80 -6.85
N SER A 142 -4.60 15.86 -6.89
CA SER A 142 -4.17 17.22 -6.58
C SER A 142 -3.66 17.41 -5.15
N LYS A 143 -3.93 16.46 -4.25
CA LYS A 143 -3.41 16.41 -2.88
C LYS A 143 -2.42 15.27 -2.65
N GLY A 144 -2.05 14.53 -3.69
CA GLY A 144 -1.12 13.40 -3.62
C GLY A 144 -1.75 12.08 -3.17
N TYR A 145 -3.08 11.96 -3.21
CA TYR A 145 -3.77 10.70 -2.90
C TYR A 145 -4.00 9.86 -4.16
N GLY A 146 -3.53 8.62 -4.13
CA GLY A 146 -3.71 7.66 -5.20
C GLY A 146 -2.90 6.40 -4.97
N GLY A 147 -2.81 5.56 -6.00
CA GLY A 147 -2.12 4.28 -5.94
C GLY A 147 -3.01 3.19 -5.35
N SER A 148 -3.71 2.47 -6.24
CA SER A 148 -4.37 1.21 -5.94
C SER A 148 -3.70 0.11 -6.74
N ALA A 149 -3.57 -1.08 -6.17
CA ALA A 149 -2.93 -2.19 -6.87
C ALA A 149 -3.23 -3.54 -6.19
N ILE A 150 -3.08 -4.59 -6.98
CA ILE A 150 -3.06 -5.98 -6.53
C ILE A 150 -1.63 -6.48 -6.69
N TYR A 151 -1.04 -6.84 -5.56
CA TYR A 151 0.32 -7.37 -5.49
C TYR A 151 0.29 -8.84 -5.10
N GLN A 152 1.14 -9.64 -5.74
CA GLN A 152 1.32 -11.04 -5.43
C GLN A 152 2.49 -11.24 -4.45
N ASN A 153 2.45 -12.31 -3.68
CA ASN A 153 3.42 -12.62 -2.62
C ASN A 153 4.86 -12.86 -3.09
N ASP A 154 5.09 -12.96 -4.39
CA ASP A 154 6.40 -13.00 -5.06
C ASP A 154 6.99 -11.62 -5.34
N GLY A 155 6.20 -10.55 -5.23
CA GLY A 155 6.59 -9.18 -5.52
C GLY A 155 5.93 -8.59 -6.77
N ASP A 156 5.23 -9.40 -7.56
CA ASP A 156 4.64 -8.94 -8.83
C ASP A 156 3.46 -8.00 -8.62
N VAL A 157 3.43 -6.91 -9.38
CA VAL A 157 2.30 -5.97 -9.44
C VAL A 157 1.38 -6.39 -10.58
N ILE A 158 0.41 -7.25 -10.30
CA ILE A 158 -0.42 -7.88 -11.34
C ILE A 158 -1.35 -6.86 -12.03
N ASN A 159 -1.85 -5.89 -11.28
CA ASN A 159 -2.68 -4.81 -11.82
C ASN A 159 -2.60 -3.59 -10.89
N SER A 160 -2.60 -2.39 -11.47
CA SER A 160 -2.51 -1.15 -10.72
C SER A 160 -3.29 -0.02 -11.36
N PHE A 161 -3.58 1.01 -10.57
CA PHE A 161 -4.26 2.21 -11.01
C PHE A 161 -3.77 3.43 -10.24
N ILE A 162 -3.23 4.39 -10.99
CA ILE A 162 -2.90 5.74 -10.54
C ILE A 162 -3.16 6.71 -11.70
N THR A 163 -3.57 7.94 -11.38
CA THR A 163 -3.94 8.94 -12.37
C THR A 163 -3.72 10.34 -11.80
N ASP A 164 -3.58 11.32 -12.68
CA ASP A 164 -3.41 12.74 -12.36
C ASP A 164 -4.76 13.46 -12.15
N LYS A 165 -5.88 12.79 -12.42
CA LYS A 165 -7.25 13.35 -12.30
C LYS A 165 -8.13 12.53 -11.36
N PRO A 166 -9.06 13.15 -10.63
CA PRO A 166 -10.06 12.43 -9.84
C PRO A 166 -10.82 11.40 -10.69
N ALA A 167 -10.71 10.13 -10.34
CA ALA A 167 -11.33 9.02 -11.05
C ALA A 167 -11.71 7.88 -10.10
N THR A 168 -12.70 7.09 -10.51
CA THR A 168 -13.02 5.80 -9.90
C THR A 168 -12.68 4.71 -10.90
N SER A 169 -11.94 3.70 -10.44
CA SER A 169 -11.54 2.55 -11.27
C SER A 169 -11.64 1.27 -10.44
N ASN A 170 -11.94 0.17 -11.12
CA ASN A 170 -11.90 -1.16 -10.54
C ASN A 170 -10.59 -1.83 -10.95
N VAL A 171 -9.73 -2.11 -9.97
CA VAL A 171 -8.53 -2.94 -10.18
C VAL A 171 -8.92 -4.38 -9.93
N ILE A 172 -8.91 -5.20 -11.00
CA ILE A 172 -9.35 -6.60 -10.96
C ILE A 172 -8.25 -7.45 -11.55
N SER A 173 -7.88 -8.51 -10.84
CA SER A 173 -6.95 -9.52 -11.34
C SER A 173 -7.22 -10.87 -10.67
N THR A 174 -6.71 -11.94 -11.29
CA THR A 174 -6.62 -13.25 -10.64
C THR A 174 -5.32 -13.30 -9.86
N VAL A 175 -5.36 -13.76 -8.61
CA VAL A 175 -4.18 -13.92 -7.76
C VAL A 175 -3.90 -15.41 -7.65
N ASP A 176 -2.71 -15.83 -8.06
CA ASP A 176 -2.34 -17.24 -8.08
C ASP A 176 -1.89 -17.73 -6.69
N SER A 177 -1.94 -19.05 -6.51
CA SER A 177 -1.43 -19.70 -5.31
C SER A 177 0.07 -19.91 -5.42
N ALA A 178 0.84 -19.02 -4.79
CA ALA A 178 2.27 -19.14 -4.47
C ALA A 178 3.17 -19.63 -5.62
N SER A 179 3.77 -18.68 -6.32
CA SER A 179 4.97 -18.87 -7.14
C SER A 179 6.24 -18.84 -6.27
N ASP A 180 7.34 -19.36 -6.82
CA ASP A 180 8.65 -19.17 -6.22
C ASP A 180 9.01 -17.68 -6.26
N PHE A 181 9.31 -17.10 -5.09
CA PHE A 181 9.73 -15.71 -4.96
C PHE A 181 10.96 -15.45 -5.83
N THR A 182 10.78 -14.65 -6.88
CA THR A 182 11.87 -14.15 -7.70
C THR A 182 11.95 -12.65 -7.48
N LEU A 183 13.05 -12.18 -6.90
CA LEU A 183 13.29 -10.76 -6.75
C LEU A 183 13.64 -10.19 -8.14
N SER A 184 12.63 -9.88 -8.94
CA SER A 184 12.77 -8.95 -10.06
C SER A 184 12.61 -7.54 -9.51
N GLY A 185 13.54 -6.65 -9.83
CA GLY A 185 13.26 -5.22 -9.72
C GLY A 185 12.02 -4.94 -10.56
N PHE A 186 11.02 -4.29 -9.98
CA PHE A 186 9.87 -3.80 -10.73
C PHE A 186 10.17 -2.37 -11.11
N ASP A 187 10.11 -2.07 -12.40
CA ASP A 187 10.00 -0.68 -12.82
C ASP A 187 8.52 -0.33 -12.80
N ILE A 188 8.13 0.63 -11.94
CA ILE A 188 6.75 1.15 -11.93
C ILE A 188 6.44 1.85 -13.27
N ILE A 189 7.48 2.18 -14.05
CA ILE A 189 7.43 2.94 -15.29
C ILE A 189 7.49 2.02 -16.52
N ASP A 190 7.91 0.74 -16.40
CA ASP A 190 7.85 -0.20 -17.53
C ASP A 190 6.43 -0.73 -17.72
N GLY A 191 5.65 0.03 -18.50
CA GLY A 191 4.31 -0.30 -18.95
C GLY A 191 3.81 0.75 -19.94
N GLU A 192 2.76 0.40 -20.69
CA GLU A 192 1.96 1.31 -21.54
C GLU A 192 1.93 2.75 -21.00
N PRO A 193 2.01 3.78 -21.87
CA PRO A 193 2.36 5.14 -21.49
C PRO A 193 1.62 5.58 -20.22
N VAL A 194 2.37 5.65 -19.11
CA VAL A 194 1.85 6.11 -17.83
C VAL A 194 1.27 7.50 -18.08
N SER A 195 -0.03 7.64 -17.88
CA SER A 195 -0.69 8.94 -18.04
C SER A 195 0.11 9.97 -17.24
N PRO A 196 0.52 11.11 -17.86
CA PRO A 196 1.41 12.05 -17.21
C PRO A 196 0.86 12.41 -15.83
N LEU A 197 1.62 12.13 -14.76
CA LEU A 197 1.22 12.41 -13.38
C LEU A 197 1.44 13.89 -13.01
N SER A 198 1.37 14.80 -13.99
CA SER A 198 1.73 16.21 -13.84
C SER A 198 0.88 16.96 -12.80
N ASN A 199 -0.36 16.51 -12.57
CA ASN A 199 -1.26 17.07 -11.55
C ASN A 199 -1.24 16.30 -10.23
N PHE A 200 -0.40 15.26 -10.12
CA PHE A 200 -0.24 14.50 -8.90
C PHE A 200 0.76 15.21 -7.99
N ASN A 201 0.27 15.85 -6.94
CA ASN A 201 1.09 16.72 -6.10
C ASN A 201 1.86 15.92 -5.04
N SER A 202 3.17 16.18 -4.88
CA SER A 202 3.93 15.69 -3.72
C SER A 202 3.57 16.55 -2.51
N SER A 203 3.06 15.91 -1.47
CA SER A 203 2.54 16.61 -0.30
C SER A 203 3.58 17.11 0.69
N ARG A 204 4.83 16.66 0.54
CA ARG A 204 5.95 17.04 1.40
C ARG A 204 7.22 17.22 0.59
N ASP A 205 8.02 18.18 1.03
CA ASP A 205 9.36 18.39 0.50
C ASP A 205 10.30 17.31 1.02
N PHE A 206 11.17 16.84 0.13
CA PHE A 206 12.25 15.93 0.48
C PHE A 206 13.32 16.68 1.30
N ASP A 207 13.53 16.25 2.55
CA ASP A 207 14.62 16.79 3.38
C ASP A 207 15.92 16.05 3.10
N SER A 208 16.71 16.59 2.17
CA SER A 208 18.02 16.06 1.79
C SER A 208 19.02 16.04 2.95
N LYS A 209 18.83 16.83 4.03
CA LYS A 209 19.76 16.86 5.17
C LYS A 209 19.78 15.55 5.96
N ALA A 210 18.76 14.72 5.83
CA ALA A 210 18.68 13.42 6.46
C ALA A 210 19.50 12.33 5.74
N TYR A 211 20.04 12.62 4.54
CA TYR A 211 20.67 11.65 3.66
C TYR A 211 22.13 11.98 3.37
N THR A 212 22.92 10.95 3.04
CA THR A 212 24.28 11.11 2.49
C THR A 212 24.25 10.76 1.03
N PHE A 213 24.66 11.71 0.18
CA PHE A 213 24.72 11.54 -1.26
C PHE A 213 26.16 11.35 -1.72
N LYS A 214 26.31 10.60 -2.81
CA LYS A 214 27.56 10.45 -3.54
C LYS A 214 27.28 10.71 -5.01
N SER A 215 27.99 11.67 -5.59
CA SER A 215 27.89 11.97 -7.02
C SER A 215 28.47 10.81 -7.82
N ILE A 216 27.83 10.48 -8.93
CA ILE A 216 28.20 9.39 -9.82
C ILE A 216 28.37 9.96 -11.23
N GLU A 217 29.50 9.68 -11.88
CA GLU A 217 29.74 10.08 -13.26
C GLU A 217 29.33 8.95 -14.22
N LEU A 218 28.16 9.10 -14.85
CA LEU A 218 27.59 8.13 -15.80
C LEU A 218 28.31 8.21 -17.17
N SER A 219 29.59 7.81 -17.22
CA SER A 219 30.44 7.87 -18.41
C SER A 219 30.34 6.66 -19.35
N GLY A 220 29.28 5.86 -19.23
CA GLY A 220 29.02 4.68 -20.08
C GLY A 220 29.80 3.42 -19.68
N ALA A 221 30.45 3.43 -18.50
CA ALA A 221 31.09 2.25 -17.91
C ALA A 221 30.23 1.68 -16.76
N ASP A 222 30.45 0.40 -16.43
CA ASP A 222 29.90 -0.21 -15.22
C ASP A 222 30.52 0.45 -13.98
N ILE A 223 29.69 1.01 -13.11
CA ILE A 223 30.13 1.70 -11.90
C ILE A 223 29.74 0.87 -10.70
N SER A 224 30.72 0.25 -10.06
CA SER A 224 30.55 -0.40 -8.75
C SER A 224 31.18 0.46 -7.66
N ASP A 225 30.37 0.90 -6.71
CA ASP A 225 30.83 1.76 -5.61
C ASP A 225 29.95 1.60 -4.36
N SER A 226 30.28 2.33 -3.29
CA SER A 226 29.53 2.37 -2.06
C SER A 226 29.41 3.78 -1.48
N VAL A 227 28.36 3.97 -0.68
CA VAL A 227 28.10 5.16 0.13
C VAL A 227 27.71 4.73 1.54
N CYS A 228 28.25 5.40 2.55
CA CYS A 228 27.97 5.08 3.95
C CYS A 228 27.38 6.29 4.68
N HIS A 229 26.37 6.04 5.49
CA HIS A 229 25.84 6.98 6.46
C HIS A 229 25.89 6.35 7.85
N LYS A 230 26.74 6.89 8.74
CA LYS A 230 26.99 6.36 10.09
C LYS A 230 27.40 4.88 10.04
N LYS A 231 26.54 3.96 10.49
CA LYS A 231 26.80 2.50 10.57
C LYS A 231 26.21 1.71 9.40
N ILE A 232 25.52 2.38 8.47
CA ILE A 232 24.87 1.74 7.33
C ILE A 232 25.68 2.10 6.09
N CYS A 233 26.08 1.09 5.32
CA CYS A 233 26.74 1.25 4.03
C CYS A 233 25.90 0.57 2.96
N CYS A 234 25.65 1.27 1.87
CA CYS A 234 24.99 0.76 0.68
C CYS A 234 26.06 0.55 -0.40
N SER A 235 26.12 -0.65 -0.97
CA SER A 235 26.94 -0.94 -2.14
C SER A 235 26.02 -1.06 -3.35
N PHE A 236 26.46 -0.54 -4.49
CA PHE A 236 25.67 -0.54 -5.71
C PHE A 236 26.55 -0.84 -6.92
N ASN A 237 25.93 -1.39 -7.96
CA ASN A 237 26.50 -1.52 -9.29
C ASN A 237 25.50 -0.91 -10.28
N ILE A 238 25.93 0.08 -11.05
CA ILE A 238 25.12 0.82 -12.01
C ILE A 238 25.74 0.68 -13.39
N VAL A 239 24.92 0.29 -14.37
CA VAL A 239 25.30 0.25 -15.78
C VAL A 239 24.49 1.31 -16.50
N ALA A 240 25.15 2.38 -16.96
CA ALA A 240 24.50 3.44 -17.72
C ALA A 240 24.38 3.02 -19.19
N LEU A 241 23.16 2.78 -19.67
CA LEU A 241 22.91 2.52 -21.08
C LEU A 241 23.06 3.83 -21.88
N SER A 242 24.03 3.87 -22.78
CA SER A 242 24.51 5.09 -23.46
C SER A 242 23.55 5.71 -24.50
N ASN A 243 22.29 5.29 -24.56
CA ASN A 243 21.40 5.61 -25.69
C ASN A 243 20.20 6.54 -25.39
N GLU A 244 20.05 7.10 -24.19
CA GLU A 244 19.07 8.18 -23.97
C GLU A 244 19.74 9.55 -23.87
N THR A 245 20.18 10.04 -25.03
CA THR A 245 20.40 11.48 -25.21
C THR A 245 19.06 12.21 -25.16
N ASN A 246 18.93 13.14 -24.20
CA ASN A 246 17.81 14.07 -23.98
C ASN A 246 16.58 13.52 -23.25
N SER A 247 16.71 13.22 -21.96
CA SER A 247 15.69 13.68 -21.02
C SER A 247 16.37 14.26 -19.78
N SER A 248 16.43 15.59 -19.73
CA SER A 248 16.68 16.31 -18.51
C SER A 248 15.43 16.24 -17.65
N GLU A 249 15.20 15.11 -16.98
CA GLU A 249 14.30 14.96 -15.82
C GLU A 249 14.36 13.52 -15.31
N ILE A 250 15.27 13.26 -14.36
CA ILE A 250 15.18 12.11 -13.46
C ILE A 250 14.73 12.71 -12.12
N TYR A 251 13.48 12.45 -11.73
CA TYR A 251 12.92 12.86 -10.44
C TYR A 251 13.21 11.82 -9.36
#